data_AF-A0A267TJY1-F1
#
_entry.id   AF-A0A267TJY1-F1
#
_cell.length_a   1.000
_cell.length_b   1.000
_cell.length_c   1.000
_cell.angle_alpha   90.00
_cell.angle_beta   90.00
_cell.angle_gamma   90.00
#
_symmetry.space_group_name_H-M   'P 1'
#
loop_
_entity.id
_entity.type
_entity.pdbx_description
1 polymer ?
#
loop_
_entity_poly.entity_id
_entity_poly.type
_entity_poly.pdbx_seq_one_letter_code
_entity_poly.pdbx_strand_id
1 'polypeptide(L)'
;MQKIYPIKYPKLSDSYWVRGFCFFLTTLFYACSSLDSTELQPSILSTKDYLMQEKGQFCVFSVHQISYTLNQKATESLFFEKHIVIDSPNDEGVLVAIFRKNQENTNWIETGRKLVVLQSGKIIEIQSNQTQCILVNPIEVGTRWNFQLYNPTKAQQAQITRFLPPMTYSHKTMSNLVEVELFKDSSALSLQKKQVFFAPNFGIVFSKESNVSYCYEGNCLGKGQINYGTIITYELIDYGKE
;
A
#
# COMPACT_ATOMS: atom_id res chain seq x y z
N MET A 1 -10.87 -43.81 -73.94
CA MET A 1 -12.32 -43.49 -73.94
C MET A 1 -12.78 -43.42 -72.49
N GLN A 2 -12.98 -42.21 -71.95
CA GLN A 2 -13.29 -41.96 -70.54
C GLN A 2 -14.72 -41.41 -70.45
N LYS A 3 -15.61 -42.11 -69.75
CA LYS A 3 -17.00 -41.68 -69.51
C LYS A 3 -17.02 -40.63 -68.41
N ILE A 4 -17.56 -39.45 -68.72
CA ILE A 4 -17.83 -38.36 -67.78
C ILE A 4 -19.29 -38.51 -67.32
N TYR A 5 -19.51 -38.52 -66.00
CA TYR A 5 -20.85 -38.44 -65.40
C TYR A 5 -21.08 -37.03 -64.84
N PRO A 6 -22.26 -36.43 -65.01
CA PRO A 6 -22.54 -35.10 -64.48
C PRO A 6 -22.91 -35.16 -62.99
N ILE A 7 -22.28 -34.28 -62.21
CA ILE A 7 -22.59 -34.04 -60.80
C ILE A 7 -23.77 -33.06 -60.74
N LYS A 8 -24.86 -33.45 -60.08
CA LYS A 8 -26.00 -32.58 -59.74
C LYS A 8 -25.72 -31.85 -58.43
N TYR A 9 -25.79 -30.53 -58.45
CA TYR A 9 -25.78 -29.70 -57.24
C TYR A 9 -27.22 -29.51 -56.71
N PRO A 10 -27.45 -29.63 -55.39
CA PRO A 10 -28.74 -29.31 -54.80
C PRO A 10 -28.95 -27.79 -54.74
N LYS A 11 -30.15 -27.33 -55.12
CA LYS A 11 -30.59 -25.95 -54.93
C LYS A 11 -30.84 -25.71 -53.43
N LEU A 12 -30.04 -24.84 -52.83
CA LEU A 12 -30.35 -24.28 -51.51
C LEU A 12 -31.55 -23.32 -51.63
N SER A 13 -32.55 -23.52 -50.78
CA SER A 13 -33.74 -22.68 -50.69
C SER A 13 -33.47 -21.44 -49.83
N ASP A 14 -33.80 -20.26 -50.36
CA ASP A 14 -33.54 -18.92 -49.80
C ASP A 14 -34.27 -18.57 -48.48
N SER A 15 -34.86 -19.54 -47.78
CA SER A 15 -35.75 -19.28 -46.63
C SER A 15 -35.07 -19.23 -45.25
N TYR A 16 -33.77 -19.52 -45.16
CA TYR A 16 -33.08 -19.65 -43.85
C TYR A 16 -32.19 -18.45 -43.47
N TRP A 17 -31.91 -17.53 -44.40
CA TRP A 17 -31.00 -16.40 -44.15
C TRP A 17 -31.62 -15.26 -43.32
N VAL A 18 -32.93 -15.05 -43.41
CA VAL A 18 -33.60 -13.91 -42.74
C VAL A 18 -33.81 -14.17 -41.24
N ARG A 19 -33.95 -15.44 -40.81
CA ARG A 19 -34.16 -15.78 -39.39
C ARG A 19 -32.86 -15.87 -38.57
N GLY A 20 -31.72 -16.15 -39.21
CA GLY A 20 -30.41 -16.17 -38.54
C GLY A 20 -29.81 -14.79 -38.30
N PHE A 21 -30.08 -13.83 -39.19
CA PHE A 21 -29.48 -12.49 -39.13
C PHE A 21 -30.06 -11.62 -38.00
N CYS A 22 -31.33 -11.80 -37.62
CA CYS A 22 -31.92 -11.06 -36.49
C CYS A 22 -31.43 -11.55 -35.12
N PHE A 23 -31.04 -12.81 -34.98
CA PHE A 23 -30.54 -13.34 -33.69
C PHE A 23 -29.09 -12.91 -33.39
N PHE A 24 -28.29 -12.66 -34.42
CA PHE A 24 -26.88 -12.23 -34.26
C PHE A 24 -26.75 -10.73 -33.97
N LEU A 25 -27.71 -9.90 -34.39
CA LEU A 25 -27.70 -8.46 -34.11
C LEU A 25 -28.12 -8.13 -32.66
N THR A 26 -28.96 -8.97 -32.03
CA THR A 26 -29.41 -8.75 -30.65
C THR A 26 -28.37 -9.13 -29.60
N THR A 27 -27.41 -10.01 -29.92
CA THR A 27 -26.32 -10.40 -28.99
C THR A 27 -25.17 -9.38 -28.95
N LEU A 28 -25.00 -8.56 -29.99
CA LEU A 28 -23.96 -7.53 -30.03
C LEU A 28 -24.28 -6.28 -29.20
N PHE A 29 -25.56 -6.03 -28.89
CA PHE A 29 -25.96 -4.91 -28.02
C PHE A 29 -25.89 -5.20 -26.51
N TYR A 30 -25.83 -6.48 -26.11
CA TYR A 30 -25.71 -6.85 -24.69
C TYR A 30 -24.26 -7.03 -24.21
N ALA A 31 -23.29 -7.05 -25.11
CA ALA A 31 -21.87 -7.22 -24.74
C ALA A 31 -21.19 -5.92 -24.28
N CYS A 32 -21.88 -4.78 -24.35
CA CYS A 32 -21.27 -3.46 -24.10
C CYS A 32 -21.69 -2.81 -22.77
N SER A 33 -22.35 -3.55 -21.87
CA SER A 33 -22.82 -3.02 -20.59
C SER A 33 -22.40 -3.89 -19.40
N SER A 34 -21.09 -4.04 -19.19
CA SER A 34 -20.52 -4.34 -17.86
C SER A 34 -18.99 -4.20 -17.87
N LEU A 35 -18.48 -3.00 -18.15
CA LEU A 35 -17.26 -2.56 -17.47
C LEU A 35 -17.70 -1.56 -16.39
N ASP A 36 -18.26 -2.11 -15.33
CA ASP A 36 -18.41 -1.36 -14.09
C ASP A 36 -17.02 -1.32 -13.45
N SER A 37 -16.19 -0.38 -13.88
CA SER A 37 -15.03 0.02 -13.09
C SER A 37 -15.59 0.77 -11.89
N THR A 38 -16.08 0.02 -10.91
CA THR A 38 -16.48 0.56 -9.62
C THR A 38 -15.21 1.09 -8.97
N GLU A 39 -14.88 2.37 -9.23
CA GLU A 39 -14.04 3.13 -8.33
C GLU A 39 -14.72 3.03 -6.96
N LEU A 40 -14.10 2.27 -6.05
CA LEU A 40 -14.48 2.21 -4.65
C LEU A 40 -14.41 3.64 -4.11
N GLN A 41 -15.51 4.39 -4.20
CA GLN A 41 -15.66 5.62 -3.46
C GLN A 41 -15.75 5.24 -1.98
N PRO A 42 -14.79 5.65 -1.14
CA PRO A 42 -14.87 5.37 0.28
C PRO A 42 -16.08 6.09 0.85
N SER A 43 -16.68 5.51 1.90
CA SER A 43 -17.47 6.28 2.85
C SER A 43 -16.67 7.53 3.26
N ILE A 44 -17.34 8.69 3.42
CA ILE A 44 -16.67 9.93 3.86
C ILE A 44 -15.99 9.67 5.21
N LEU A 45 -14.66 9.49 5.18
CA LEU A 45 -13.83 9.25 6.35
C LEU A 45 -12.96 10.48 6.59
N SER A 46 -12.80 10.81 7.86
CA SER A 46 -11.90 11.84 8.33
C SER A 46 -10.54 11.25 8.68
N THR A 47 -9.50 12.08 8.73
CA THR A 47 -8.18 11.65 9.22
C THR A 47 -8.24 11.04 10.63
N LYS A 48 -9.18 11.48 11.48
CA LYS A 48 -9.36 10.94 12.84
C LYS A 48 -9.67 9.44 12.83
N ASP A 49 -10.40 8.98 11.82
CA ASP A 49 -10.84 7.58 11.72
C ASP A 49 -9.67 6.62 11.49
N TYR A 50 -8.49 7.12 11.12
CA TYR A 50 -7.28 6.33 10.91
C TYR A 50 -6.33 6.37 12.12
N LEU A 51 -6.77 6.83 13.30
CA LEU A 51 -5.98 6.76 14.54
C LEU A 51 -6.39 5.58 15.40
N MET A 52 -5.41 4.98 16.07
CA MET A 52 -5.68 4.23 17.31
C MET A 52 -6.08 5.25 18.38
N GLN A 53 -7.22 5.03 19.03
CA GLN A 53 -7.85 6.03 19.91
C GLN A 53 -7.89 5.60 21.37
N GLU A 54 -7.86 4.29 21.65
CA GLU A 54 -8.07 3.80 23.02
C GLU A 54 -6.77 3.31 23.64
N LYS A 55 -6.54 3.69 24.90
CA LYS A 55 -5.49 3.09 25.72
C LYS A 55 -5.62 1.57 25.76
N GLY A 56 -4.49 0.89 25.61
CA GLY A 56 -4.40 -0.57 25.50
C GLY A 56 -4.48 -1.08 24.06
N GLN A 57 -4.95 -0.29 23.09
CA GLN A 57 -4.95 -0.71 21.68
C GLN A 57 -3.53 -0.94 21.20
N PHE A 58 -3.31 -2.05 20.49
CA PHE A 58 -2.01 -2.39 19.94
C PHE A 58 -2.09 -2.96 18.52
N CYS A 59 -0.96 -2.81 17.82
CA CYS A 59 -0.67 -3.46 16.55
C CYS A 59 0.71 -4.14 16.66
N VAL A 60 0.82 -5.38 16.19
CA VAL A 60 2.08 -6.11 16.07
C VAL A 60 2.40 -6.32 14.61
N PHE A 61 3.63 -5.97 14.24
CA PHE A 61 4.16 -6.08 12.90
C PHE A 61 5.21 -7.18 12.83
N SER A 62 5.17 -7.95 11.74
CA SER A 62 6.36 -8.65 11.26
C SER A 62 7.20 -7.65 10.47
N VAL A 63 8.48 -7.53 10.82
CA VAL A 63 9.41 -6.60 10.20
C VAL A 63 10.48 -7.37 9.47
N HIS A 64 10.47 -7.27 8.14
CA HIS A 64 11.49 -7.83 7.27
C HIS A 64 12.42 -6.72 6.78
N GLN A 65 13.69 -6.80 7.17
CA GLN A 65 14.73 -5.87 6.78
C GLN A 65 15.79 -6.57 5.92
N ILE A 66 16.07 -6.00 4.76
CA ILE A 66 17.17 -6.41 3.88
C ILE A 66 18.20 -5.28 3.87
N SER A 67 19.43 -5.60 4.27
CA SER A 67 20.57 -4.67 4.26
C SER A 67 21.55 -5.05 3.16
N TYR A 68 21.91 -4.08 2.32
CA TYR A 68 22.87 -4.22 1.25
C TYR A 68 24.17 -3.53 1.65
N THR A 69 25.28 -4.25 1.52
CA THR A 69 26.64 -3.74 1.77
C THR A 69 27.49 -4.00 0.54
N LEU A 70 28.38 -3.06 0.22
CA LEU A 70 29.23 -3.15 -0.97
C LEU A 70 30.04 -4.45 -0.98
N ASN A 71 30.02 -5.16 -2.10
CA ASN A 71 30.74 -6.42 -2.34
C ASN A 71 30.38 -7.56 -1.36
N GLN A 72 29.25 -7.48 -0.68
CA GLN A 72 28.76 -8.53 0.22
C GLN A 72 27.37 -9.01 -0.25
N LYS A 73 27.01 -10.23 0.14
CA LYS A 73 25.62 -10.69 -0.01
C LYS A 73 24.72 -9.85 0.90
N ALA A 74 23.50 -9.61 0.45
CA ALA A 74 22.50 -8.94 1.28
C ALA A 74 22.26 -9.74 2.56
N THR A 75 22.12 -9.03 3.66
CA THR A 75 21.78 -9.60 4.97
C THR A 75 20.32 -9.38 5.24
N GLU A 76 19.59 -10.44 5.55
CA GLU A 76 18.18 -10.39 5.91
C GLU A 76 18.02 -10.50 7.43
N SER A 77 17.08 -9.74 7.96
CA SER A 77 16.68 -9.77 9.37
C SER A 77 15.16 -9.79 9.45
N LEU A 78 14.64 -10.73 10.21
CA LEU A 78 13.23 -10.82 10.56
C LEU A 78 13.08 -10.61 12.06
N PHE A 79 12.22 -9.71 12.47
CA PHE A 79 11.89 -9.45 13.87
C PHE A 79 10.45 -8.95 13.99
N PHE A 80 9.98 -8.77 15.22
CA PHE A 80 8.64 -8.30 15.49
C PHE A 80 8.68 -6.97 16.24
N GLU A 81 7.75 -6.09 15.91
CA GLU A 81 7.59 -4.80 16.57
C GLU A 81 6.13 -4.61 17.00
N LYS A 82 5.90 -4.25 18.26
CA LYS A 82 4.58 -3.98 18.83
C LYS A 82 4.44 -2.50 19.15
N HIS A 83 3.41 -1.87 18.62
CA HIS A 83 3.02 -0.49 18.91
C HIS A 83 1.79 -0.55 19.80
N ILE A 84 1.85 0.01 21.01
CA ILE A 84 0.72 0.02 21.96
C ILE A 84 0.45 1.42 22.48
N VAL A 85 -0.83 1.83 22.47
CA VAL A 85 -1.28 3.08 23.07
C VAL A 85 -1.21 2.94 24.59
N ILE A 86 -0.26 3.64 25.21
CA ILE A 86 -0.04 3.62 26.66
C ILE A 86 -0.75 4.76 27.37
N ASP A 87 -1.04 5.84 26.64
CA ASP A 87 -1.73 7.01 27.16
C ASP A 87 -2.44 7.79 26.05
N SER A 88 -3.43 8.59 26.44
CA SER A 88 -4.13 9.54 25.57
C SER A 88 -4.16 10.89 26.28
N PRO A 89 -3.05 11.66 26.23
CA PRO A 89 -2.91 12.89 27.03
C PRO A 89 -3.98 13.95 26.75
N ASN A 90 -4.64 13.87 25.58
CA ASN A 90 -5.80 14.67 25.21
C ASN A 90 -6.72 13.86 24.27
N ASP A 91 -7.90 14.40 23.96
CA ASP A 91 -8.88 13.78 23.04
C ASP A 91 -8.41 13.77 21.57
N GLU A 92 -7.25 14.38 21.29
CA GLU A 92 -6.70 14.57 19.96
C GLU A 92 -5.34 13.87 19.78
N GLY A 93 -4.85 13.09 20.75
CA GLY A 93 -3.50 12.57 20.67
C GLY A 93 -3.25 11.38 21.58
N VAL A 94 -2.40 10.47 21.09
CA VAL A 94 -2.07 9.21 21.74
C VAL A 94 -0.57 9.03 21.87
N LEU A 95 -0.14 8.60 23.06
CA LEU A 95 1.24 8.19 23.31
C LEU A 95 1.36 6.70 23.04
N VAL A 96 2.25 6.34 22.11
CA VAL A 96 2.48 4.97 21.67
C VAL A 96 3.87 4.52 22.13
N ALA A 97 3.93 3.41 22.86
CA ALA A 97 5.17 2.71 23.16
C ALA A 97 5.47 1.67 22.08
N ILE A 98 6.76 1.56 21.74
CA ILE A 98 7.27 0.66 20.71
C ILE A 98 8.13 -0.40 21.39
N PHE A 99 7.76 -1.66 21.20
CA PHE A 99 8.48 -2.81 21.71
C PHE A 99 9.00 -3.66 20.57
N ARG A 100 10.17 -4.28 20.75
CA ARG A 100 10.77 -5.19 19.79
C ARG A 100 11.06 -6.55 20.42
N LYS A 101 10.92 -7.61 19.63
CA LYS A 101 11.48 -8.93 19.93
C LYS A 101 12.07 -9.54 18.66
N ASN A 102 13.20 -10.24 18.78
CA ASN A 102 13.88 -10.82 17.61
C ASN A 102 13.37 -12.21 17.25
N GLN A 103 12.71 -12.89 18.19
CA GLN A 103 12.14 -14.22 18.01
C GLN A 103 10.80 -14.32 18.73
N GLU A 104 9.91 -15.22 18.28
CA GLU A 104 8.57 -15.35 18.85
C GLU A 104 8.56 -15.63 20.35
N ASN A 105 9.52 -16.44 20.83
CA ASN A 105 9.63 -16.90 22.21
C ASN A 105 10.49 -15.99 23.11
N THR A 106 10.83 -14.79 22.63
CA THR A 106 11.61 -13.82 23.41
C THR A 106 10.71 -12.74 24.01
N ASN A 107 11.14 -12.18 25.15
CA ASN A 107 10.43 -11.10 25.81
C ASN A 107 10.44 -9.83 24.95
N TRP A 108 9.35 -9.06 25.02
CA TRP A 108 9.28 -7.72 24.45
C TRP A 108 10.22 -6.77 25.18
N ILE A 109 11.01 -6.00 24.43
CA ILE A 109 11.90 -4.97 24.96
C ILE A 109 11.43 -3.62 24.41
N GLU A 110 11.19 -2.64 25.28
CA GLU A 110 10.83 -1.29 24.84
C GLU A 110 12.02 -0.66 24.12
N THR A 111 11.81 -0.25 22.86
CA THR A 111 12.85 0.36 22.01
C THR A 111 12.58 1.82 21.72
N GLY A 112 11.39 2.34 22.02
CA GLY A 112 11.08 3.75 21.82
C GLY A 112 9.65 4.13 22.15
N ARG A 113 9.36 5.41 21.97
CA ARG A 113 8.02 6.00 22.11
C ARG A 113 7.80 7.02 21.01
N LYS A 114 6.53 7.21 20.64
CA LYS A 114 6.09 8.26 19.73
C LYS A 114 4.77 8.85 20.20
N LEU A 115 4.58 10.14 19.93
CA LEU A 115 3.32 10.83 20.14
C LEU A 115 2.65 11.01 18.78
N VAL A 116 1.40 10.61 18.66
CA VAL A 116 0.60 10.79 17.45
C VAL A 116 -0.54 11.75 17.77
N VAL A 117 -0.62 12.87 17.05
CA VAL A 117 -1.58 13.96 17.32
C VAL A 117 -2.41 14.25 16.07
N LEU A 118 -3.70 14.44 16.26
CA LEU A 118 -4.62 15.01 15.30
C LEU A 118 -4.63 16.53 15.47
N GLN A 119 -4.16 17.27 14.46
CA GLN A 119 -4.16 18.73 14.50
C GLN A 119 -4.68 19.29 13.19
N SER A 120 -5.78 20.04 13.25
CA SER A 120 -6.37 20.73 12.08
C SER A 120 -6.56 19.80 10.87
N GLY A 121 -7.13 18.61 11.12
CA GLY A 121 -7.36 17.58 10.11
C GLY A 121 -6.12 16.85 9.61
N LYS A 122 -4.99 16.93 10.31
CA LYS A 122 -3.74 16.22 9.98
C LYS A 122 -3.36 15.27 11.08
N ILE A 123 -2.86 14.08 10.74
CA ILE A 123 -2.15 13.23 11.69
C ILE A 123 -0.67 13.62 11.65
N ILE A 124 -0.14 13.94 12.82
CA ILE A 124 1.25 14.30 13.05
C ILE A 124 1.87 13.26 13.97
N GLU A 125 2.97 12.66 13.54
CA GLU A 125 3.79 11.76 14.34
C GLU A 125 5.04 12.49 14.84
N ILE A 126 5.30 12.39 16.14
CA ILE A 126 6.47 12.97 16.81
C ILE A 126 7.25 11.81 17.44
N GLN A 127 8.44 11.54 16.90
CA GLN A 127 9.33 10.48 17.39
C GLN A 127 10.78 10.96 17.31
N SER A 128 11.53 10.81 18.39
CA SER A 128 12.98 11.09 18.43
C SER A 128 13.40 12.43 17.78
N ASN A 129 12.73 13.52 18.15
CA ASN A 129 12.90 14.88 17.59
C ASN A 129 12.57 15.05 16.10
N GLN A 130 11.89 14.09 15.49
CA GLN A 130 11.34 14.20 14.15
C GLN A 130 9.83 14.37 14.25
N THR A 131 9.31 15.42 13.61
CA THR A 131 7.87 15.70 13.50
C THR A 131 7.45 15.57 12.05
N GLN A 132 6.58 14.61 11.78
CA GLN A 132 6.17 14.22 10.42
C GLN A 132 4.65 14.26 10.30
N CYS A 133 4.15 14.84 9.21
CA CYS A 133 2.73 14.83 8.90
C CYS A 133 2.42 13.62 8.02
N ILE A 134 1.79 12.59 8.57
CA ILE A 134 1.68 11.27 7.92
C ILE A 134 0.37 11.07 7.14
N LEU A 135 -0.67 11.85 7.43
CA LEU A 135 -1.95 11.82 6.71
C LEU A 135 -2.70 13.15 6.90
N VAL A 136 -3.49 13.57 5.91
CA VAL A 136 -4.24 14.85 5.93
C VAL A 136 -5.65 14.68 5.39
N ASN A 137 -6.55 15.58 5.80
CA ASN A 137 -7.85 15.80 5.15
C ASN A 137 -7.70 16.79 3.97
N PRO A 138 -8.51 16.64 2.90
CA PRO A 138 -9.45 15.54 2.67
C PRO A 138 -8.72 14.26 2.22
N ILE A 139 -9.28 13.11 2.58
CA ILE A 139 -8.76 11.80 2.16
C ILE A 139 -9.28 11.51 0.75
N GLU A 140 -8.55 11.99 -0.23
CA GLU A 140 -8.88 11.89 -1.65
C GLU A 140 -7.64 11.54 -2.46
N VAL A 141 -7.81 10.77 -3.54
CA VAL A 141 -6.72 10.43 -4.44
C VAL A 141 -6.14 11.69 -5.06
N GLY A 142 -4.82 11.84 -5.01
CA GLY A 142 -4.13 13.03 -5.51
C GLY A 142 -3.91 14.12 -4.48
N THR A 143 -4.52 14.05 -3.29
CA THR A 143 -4.20 14.96 -2.18
C THR A 143 -2.71 14.88 -1.87
N ARG A 144 -2.06 16.06 -1.82
CA ARG A 144 -0.62 16.23 -1.64
C ARG A 144 -0.32 17.16 -0.48
N TRP A 145 0.71 16.86 0.30
CA TRP A 145 1.15 17.70 1.41
C TRP A 145 2.66 17.57 1.64
N ASN A 146 3.23 18.50 2.43
CA ASN A 146 4.60 18.38 2.90
C ASN A 146 4.66 17.43 4.10
N PHE A 147 5.25 16.24 3.91
CA PHE A 147 5.48 15.25 4.95
C PHE A 147 6.36 15.79 6.09
N GLN A 148 7.35 16.61 5.74
CA GLN A 148 8.27 17.26 6.68
C GLN A 148 7.81 18.70 6.99
N LEU A 149 6.51 18.87 7.28
CA LEU A 149 5.87 20.19 7.45
C LEU A 149 6.63 21.11 8.43
N TYR A 150 7.23 20.54 9.47
CA TYR A 150 7.94 21.26 10.53
C TYR A 150 9.47 21.31 10.34
N ASN A 151 9.97 20.81 9.20
CA ASN A 151 11.38 20.92 8.81
C ASN A 151 11.50 21.37 7.35
N PRO A 152 11.38 22.68 7.06
CA PRO A 152 11.29 23.20 5.69
C PRO A 152 12.54 22.93 4.87
N THR A 153 13.70 22.76 5.50
CA THR A 153 14.97 22.40 4.80
C THR A 153 14.96 20.99 4.19
N LYS A 154 14.01 20.15 4.61
CA LYS A 154 13.85 18.76 4.14
C LYS A 154 12.46 18.54 3.55
N ALA A 155 11.86 19.56 2.94
CA ALA A 155 10.51 19.44 2.39
C ALA A 155 10.41 18.23 1.44
N GLN A 156 9.50 17.33 1.74
CA GLN A 156 9.23 16.12 0.96
C GLN A 156 7.73 16.05 0.71
N GLN A 157 7.35 15.77 -0.54
CA GLN A 157 5.95 15.71 -0.92
C GLN A 157 5.41 14.30 -0.67
N ALA A 158 4.37 14.22 0.16
CA ALA A 158 3.53 13.04 0.30
C ALA A 158 2.30 13.14 -0.62
N GLN A 159 1.73 12.00 -0.98
CA GLN A 159 0.52 11.91 -1.78
C GLN A 159 -0.32 10.68 -1.43
N ILE A 160 -1.66 10.84 -1.39
CA ILE A 160 -2.59 9.71 -1.45
C ILE A 160 -2.63 9.19 -2.89
N THR A 161 -2.21 7.94 -3.10
CA THR A 161 -2.05 7.38 -4.45
C THR A 161 -3.30 6.65 -4.93
N ARG A 162 -3.99 5.92 -4.03
CA ARG A 162 -5.23 5.20 -4.33
C ARG A 162 -5.92 4.70 -3.07
N PHE A 163 -7.19 4.33 -3.22
CA PHE A 163 -7.87 3.42 -2.30
C PHE A 163 -7.59 1.98 -2.69
N LEU A 164 -7.39 1.13 -1.69
CA LEU A 164 -7.17 -0.29 -1.88
C LEU A 164 -8.49 -1.05 -1.70
N PRO A 165 -8.68 -2.17 -2.43
CA PRO A 165 -9.76 -3.09 -2.13
C PRO A 165 -9.61 -3.62 -0.69
N PRO A 166 -10.69 -4.15 -0.08
CA PRO A 166 -10.58 -4.77 1.23
C PRO A 166 -9.49 -5.85 1.26
N MET A 167 -8.62 -5.81 2.27
CA MET A 167 -7.53 -6.77 2.46
C MET A 167 -7.66 -7.41 3.83
N THR A 168 -7.22 -8.66 3.94
CA THR A 168 -7.20 -9.39 5.21
C THR A 168 -5.82 -9.27 5.83
N TYR A 169 -5.75 -8.69 7.03
CA TYR A 169 -4.57 -8.67 7.87
C TYR A 169 -4.84 -9.53 9.10
N SER A 170 -3.96 -10.50 9.37
CA SER A 170 -4.18 -11.53 10.39
C SER A 170 -5.50 -12.28 10.16
N HIS A 171 -6.54 -11.99 10.93
CA HIS A 171 -7.85 -12.66 10.91
C HIS A 171 -9.02 -11.71 10.64
N LYS A 172 -8.76 -10.46 10.21
CA LYS A 172 -9.82 -9.47 9.90
C LYS A 172 -9.63 -8.83 8.55
N THR A 173 -10.73 -8.79 7.80
CA THR A 173 -10.83 -8.01 6.57
C THR A 173 -11.02 -6.54 6.92
N MET A 174 -10.10 -5.72 6.43
CA MET A 174 -10.09 -4.27 6.59
C MET A 174 -10.51 -3.64 5.27
N SER A 175 -11.52 -2.77 5.33
CA SER A 175 -11.99 -1.96 4.20
C SER A 175 -11.52 -0.51 4.34
N ASN A 176 -11.76 0.31 3.30
CA ASN A 176 -11.37 1.72 3.25
C ASN A 176 -9.87 1.92 3.51
N LEU A 177 -9.05 1.06 2.92
CA LEU A 177 -7.62 1.13 3.01
C LEU A 177 -7.09 2.23 2.09
N VAL A 178 -6.22 3.09 2.59
CA VAL A 178 -5.64 4.20 1.83
C VAL A 178 -4.16 3.94 1.62
N GLU A 179 -3.73 3.97 0.37
CA GLU A 179 -2.33 3.95 0.02
C GLU A 179 -1.77 5.37 -0.03
N VAL A 180 -0.69 5.60 0.72
CA VAL A 180 0.05 6.86 0.77
C VAL A 180 1.49 6.62 0.38
N GLU A 181 2.00 7.43 -0.54
CA GLU A 181 3.44 7.59 -0.76
C GLU A 181 3.89 8.79 0.09
N LEU A 182 4.61 8.55 1.18
CA LEU A 182 5.04 9.61 2.11
C LEU A 182 6.19 10.44 1.53
N PHE A 183 7.07 9.79 0.78
CA PHE A 183 8.07 10.45 -0.05
C PHE A 183 8.55 9.50 -1.15
N LYS A 184 9.03 10.08 -2.24
CA LYS A 184 9.73 9.38 -3.31
C LYS A 184 10.73 10.32 -3.97
N ASP A 185 11.99 9.93 -3.87
CA ASP A 185 13.10 10.49 -4.63
C ASP A 185 13.80 9.34 -5.34
N SER A 186 13.92 9.44 -6.66
CA SER A 186 14.46 8.38 -7.50
C SER A 186 15.35 8.99 -8.56
N SER A 187 16.55 8.44 -8.68
CA SER A 187 17.51 8.78 -9.72
C SER A 187 18.00 7.49 -10.39
N ALA A 188 18.89 7.62 -11.39
CA ALA A 188 19.59 6.46 -11.94
C ALA A 188 20.52 5.79 -10.90
N LEU A 189 20.90 6.51 -9.84
CA LEU A 189 21.89 6.08 -8.86
C LEU A 189 21.29 5.71 -7.50
N SER A 190 20.05 6.08 -7.21
CA SER A 190 19.44 5.89 -5.90
C SER A 190 17.92 5.84 -5.94
N LEU A 191 17.35 5.21 -4.91
CA LEU A 191 15.92 5.22 -4.62
C LEU A 191 15.72 5.44 -3.12
N GLN A 192 15.05 6.52 -2.78
CA GLN A 192 14.51 6.79 -1.46
C GLN A 192 12.99 6.87 -1.58
N LYS A 193 12.28 5.88 -1.08
CA LYS A 193 10.82 5.81 -1.17
C LYS A 193 10.23 5.24 0.11
N LYS A 194 9.11 5.81 0.58
CA LYS A 194 8.29 5.23 1.64
C LYS A 194 6.83 5.19 1.24
N GLN A 195 6.27 3.98 1.28
CA GLN A 195 4.88 3.68 0.98
C GLN A 195 4.22 3.11 2.23
N VAL A 196 3.00 3.56 2.53
CA VAL A 196 2.28 3.19 3.75
C VAL A 196 0.82 2.94 3.41
N PHE A 197 0.22 1.89 3.98
CA PHE A 197 -1.22 1.66 3.91
C PHE A 197 -1.84 1.97 5.27
N PHE A 198 -2.86 2.83 5.25
CA PHE A 198 -3.64 3.19 6.41
C PHE A 198 -4.97 2.44 6.44
N ALA A 199 -5.36 1.94 7.61
CA ALA A 199 -6.66 1.34 7.87
C ALA A 199 -7.41 2.08 9.00
N PRO A 200 -8.74 2.23 8.90
CA PRO A 200 -9.51 2.85 9.97
C PRO A 200 -9.37 2.12 11.31
N ASN A 201 -9.19 2.86 12.40
CA ASN A 201 -8.97 2.43 13.79
C ASN A 201 -7.64 1.71 14.08
N PHE A 202 -6.83 1.42 13.07
CA PHE A 202 -5.53 0.75 13.21
C PHE A 202 -4.36 1.67 12.86
N GLY A 203 -4.59 2.69 12.05
CA GLY A 203 -3.51 3.50 11.50
C GLY A 203 -2.72 2.71 10.46
N ILE A 204 -1.40 2.65 10.61
CA ILE A 204 -0.53 1.97 9.65
C ILE A 204 -0.70 0.45 9.80
N VAL A 205 -1.05 -0.23 8.70
CA VAL A 205 -1.15 -1.70 8.65
C VAL A 205 -0.11 -2.34 7.75
N PHE A 206 0.48 -1.55 6.86
CA PHE A 206 1.62 -1.94 6.03
C PHE A 206 2.51 -0.72 5.80
N SER A 207 3.82 -0.93 5.80
CA SER A 207 4.79 0.11 5.43
C SER A 207 5.97 -0.53 4.71
N LYS A 208 6.43 0.08 3.63
CA LYS A 208 7.65 -0.30 2.93
C LYS A 208 8.50 0.93 2.71
N GLU A 209 9.70 0.90 3.26
CA GLU A 209 10.72 1.92 3.08
C GLU A 209 11.89 1.32 2.30
N SER A 210 12.34 2.03 1.27
CA SER A 210 13.51 1.68 0.46
C SER A 210 14.43 2.87 0.44
N ASN A 211 15.65 2.69 0.92
CA ASN A 211 16.72 3.68 0.86
C ASN A 211 17.96 2.97 0.34
N VAL A 212 18.11 2.94 -0.99
CA VAL A 212 19.12 2.15 -1.68
C VAL A 212 19.87 2.97 -2.71
N SER A 213 21.13 2.62 -2.91
CA SER A 213 21.98 3.16 -3.97
C SER A 213 22.31 2.05 -4.96
N TYR A 214 22.15 2.35 -6.25
CA TYR A 214 22.39 1.44 -7.35
C TYR A 214 23.84 1.44 -7.79
N CYS A 215 24.22 0.34 -8.42
CA CYS A 215 25.50 0.15 -9.05
C CYS A 215 25.61 0.98 -10.34
N TYR A 216 26.67 1.78 -10.44
CA TYR A 216 26.87 2.75 -11.51
C TYR A 216 28.17 2.54 -12.31
N GLU A 217 28.88 1.44 -12.07
CA GLU A 217 30.19 1.16 -12.68
C GLU A 217 30.18 -0.13 -13.52
N GLY A 218 30.85 -0.10 -14.67
CA GLY A 218 31.11 -1.29 -15.47
C GLY A 218 29.85 -2.09 -15.84
N ASN A 219 29.87 -3.38 -15.55
CA ASN A 219 28.89 -4.36 -16.06
C ASN A 219 27.50 -4.30 -15.37
N CYS A 220 27.32 -3.50 -14.31
CA CYS A 220 26.06 -3.40 -13.57
C CYS A 220 25.25 -2.15 -13.93
N LEU A 221 25.82 -1.21 -14.68
CA LEU A 221 25.19 0.05 -15.04
C LEU A 221 23.85 -0.19 -15.75
N GLY A 222 22.79 0.45 -15.25
CA GLY A 222 21.44 0.35 -15.83
C GLY A 222 20.71 -0.98 -15.55
N LYS A 223 21.29 -1.91 -14.76
CA LYS A 223 20.65 -3.20 -14.43
C LYS A 223 19.82 -3.17 -13.14
N GLY A 224 19.76 -2.03 -12.45
CA GLY A 224 19.03 -1.90 -11.18
C GLY A 224 19.64 -2.69 -10.01
N GLN A 225 20.91 -3.11 -10.13
CA GLN A 225 21.60 -3.83 -9.07
C GLN A 225 21.89 -2.88 -7.90
N ILE A 226 21.55 -3.27 -6.68
CA ILE A 226 21.78 -2.48 -5.46
C ILE A 226 23.22 -2.70 -4.98
N ASN A 227 23.94 -1.61 -4.70
CA ASN A 227 25.29 -1.62 -4.12
C ASN A 227 25.24 -1.57 -2.60
N TYR A 228 24.45 -0.65 -2.03
CA TYR A 228 24.29 -0.49 -0.60
C TYR A 228 22.96 0.16 -0.24
N GLY A 229 22.55 0.02 1.02
CA GLY A 229 21.33 0.62 1.56
C GLY A 229 20.44 -0.39 2.26
N THR A 230 19.18 -0.02 2.50
CA THR A 230 18.23 -0.84 3.25
C THR A 230 16.85 -0.83 2.61
N ILE A 231 16.17 -1.96 2.73
CA ILE A 231 14.73 -2.08 2.47
C ILE A 231 14.11 -2.65 3.72
N ILE A 232 13.10 -1.97 4.27
CA ILE A 232 12.40 -2.39 5.49
C ILE A 232 10.91 -2.47 5.18
N THR A 233 10.30 -3.60 5.50
CA THR A 233 8.87 -3.85 5.31
C THR A 233 8.23 -4.21 6.65
N TYR A 234 7.16 -3.51 7.01
CA TYR A 234 6.29 -3.80 8.15
C TYR A 234 4.98 -4.35 7.61
N GLU A 235 4.55 -5.48 8.13
CA GLU A 235 3.26 -6.10 7.81
C GLU A 235 2.53 -6.43 9.11
N LEU A 236 1.29 -5.96 9.25
CA LEU A 236 0.46 -6.22 10.43
C LEU A 236 0.12 -7.71 10.53
N ILE A 237 0.48 -8.34 11.65
CA ILE A 237 0.24 -9.75 11.91
C ILE A 237 -0.69 -10.00 13.11
N ASP A 238 -0.83 -9.03 14.01
CA ASP A 238 -1.72 -9.12 15.16
C ASP A 238 -2.14 -7.72 15.62
N TYR A 239 -3.29 -7.63 16.27
CA TYR A 239 -3.82 -6.39 16.82
C TYR A 239 -4.83 -6.72 17.91
N GLY A 240 -5.09 -5.77 18.80
CA GLY A 240 -6.06 -5.99 19.86
C GLY A 240 -6.07 -4.86 20.87
N LYS A 241 -6.50 -5.20 22.08
CA LYS A 241 -6.51 -4.31 23.24
C LYS A 241 -6.10 -5.09 24.49
N GLU A 242 -5.17 -4.53 25.26
CA GLU A 242 -4.73 -5.05 26.57
C GLU A 242 -5.41 -4.33 27.74
#